data_AF-A0A804Q8M6-F1
#
_entry.id   AF-A0A804Q8M6-F1
#
_cell.length_a   1.000
_cell.length_b   1.000
_cell.length_c   1.000
_cell.angle_alpha   90.00
_cell.angle_beta   90.00
_cell.angle_gamma   90.00
#
_symmetry.space_group_name_H-M   'P 1'
#
loop_
_entity.id
_entity.type
_entity.pdbx_description
1 polymer ?
#
loop_
_entity_poly.entity_id
_entity_poly.type
_entity_poly.pdbx_seq_one_letter_code
_entity_poly.pdbx_strand_id
1 'polypeptide(L)'
;MQPRVRAPATVGPRGLRPWHAVRTCVARRPKVFLPPHVRRFNDNTAMSGSLVLGGTEGGEGMQYVPLVKSATGDKLSYDMYYYLALRGVTVGEKAVWLSVRAFTANAAGSEGAVVDSGTTFTYLDPTVFQPVADAVVTVVGRRYKRAKDTEVGLGLHPYFVLPQVAR
;
A
#
# COMPACT_ATOMS: atom_id res chain seq x y z
N MET A 1 -31.06 0.15 -12.21
CA MET A 1 -29.91 -0.30 -13.03
C MET A 1 -29.00 0.91 -13.22
N GLN A 2 -27.84 0.98 -12.53
CA GLN A 2 -26.91 2.11 -12.66
C GLN A 2 -25.85 1.80 -13.74
N PRO A 3 -25.43 2.79 -14.56
CA PRO A 3 -24.47 2.56 -15.63
C PRO A 3 -23.09 2.24 -15.05
N ARG A 4 -22.47 1.16 -15.53
CA ARG A 4 -21.04 0.90 -15.31
C ARG A 4 -20.24 1.85 -16.21
N VAL A 5 -19.50 2.80 -15.65
CA VAL A 5 -18.55 3.62 -16.40
C VAL A 5 -17.17 3.01 -16.24
N ARG A 6 -16.59 2.53 -17.35
CA ARG A 6 -15.19 2.07 -17.43
C ARG A 6 -14.41 3.15 -18.16
N ALA A 7 -13.63 3.95 -17.43
CA ALA A 7 -12.77 4.96 -18.04
C ALA A 7 -11.36 4.39 -18.26
N PRO A 8 -10.79 4.45 -19.49
CA PRO A 8 -9.39 4.12 -19.70
C PRO A 8 -8.50 5.17 -19.02
N ALA A 9 -7.54 4.72 -18.22
CA ALA A 9 -6.53 5.58 -17.61
C ALA A 9 -5.45 5.92 -18.66
N THR A 10 -5.76 6.85 -19.56
CA THR A 10 -4.79 7.44 -20.50
C THR A 10 -5.09 8.94 -20.65
N VAL A 11 -4.77 9.72 -19.61
CA VAL A 11 -4.86 11.18 -19.64
C VAL A 11 -3.63 11.71 -18.90
N GLY A 12 -2.78 12.50 -19.57
CA GLY A 12 -1.64 13.19 -18.96
C GLY A 12 -2.06 14.05 -17.76
N PRO A 13 -1.14 14.42 -16.85
CA PRO A 13 -1.53 14.93 -15.54
C PRO A 13 -2.04 16.38 -15.66
N ARG A 14 -3.34 16.56 -15.90
CA ARG A 14 -4.06 17.83 -15.71
C ARG A 14 -4.68 17.90 -14.30
N GLY A 15 -3.89 17.57 -13.29
CA GLY A 15 -4.26 17.69 -11.87
C GLY A 15 -4.35 16.36 -11.11
N LEU A 16 -4.09 16.43 -9.80
CA LEU A 16 -4.32 15.35 -8.85
C LEU A 16 -5.84 15.10 -8.73
N ARG A 17 -6.25 13.83 -8.68
CA ARG A 17 -7.66 13.44 -8.44
C ARG A 17 -7.75 12.65 -7.13
N PRO A 18 -7.96 13.31 -5.97
CA PRO A 18 -8.01 12.63 -4.68
C PRO A 18 -9.23 11.71 -4.56
N TRP A 19 -9.03 10.51 -4.04
CA TRP A 19 -10.10 9.51 -3.85
C TRP A 19 -11.22 9.96 -2.92
N HIS A 20 -10.91 10.81 -1.96
CA HIS A 20 -11.89 11.32 -1.02
C HIS A 20 -12.99 12.13 -1.70
N ALA A 21 -12.64 12.86 -2.76
CA ALA A 21 -13.61 13.55 -3.60
C ALA A 21 -14.51 12.56 -4.38
N VAL A 22 -14.03 11.34 -4.66
CA VAL A 22 -14.84 10.27 -5.29
C VAL A 22 -15.79 9.63 -4.29
N ARG A 23 -15.40 9.55 -3.01
CA ARG A 23 -16.21 9.01 -1.91
C ARG A 23 -17.44 9.88 -1.62
N THR A 24 -17.32 11.19 -1.75
CA THR A 24 -18.42 12.15 -1.58
C THR A 24 -19.31 12.25 -2.82
N CYS A 25 -18.79 12.01 -4.02
CA CYS A 25 -19.50 12.35 -5.26
C CYS A 25 -19.90 11.18 -6.18
N VAL A 26 -19.29 9.98 -6.11
CA VAL A 26 -19.45 9.01 -7.24
C VAL A 26 -19.63 7.53 -6.85
N ALA A 27 -19.12 7.02 -5.71
CA ALA A 27 -19.37 5.61 -5.35
C ALA A 27 -19.17 5.28 -3.87
N ARG A 28 -20.09 4.47 -3.31
CA ARG A 28 -19.96 3.91 -1.94
C ARG A 28 -18.89 2.83 -1.82
N ARG A 29 -18.42 2.24 -2.93
CA ARG A 29 -17.45 1.13 -2.96
C ARG A 29 -16.55 1.20 -4.21
N PRO A 30 -15.55 2.10 -4.26
CA PRO A 30 -14.56 2.09 -5.34
C PRO A 30 -13.67 0.85 -5.25
N LYS A 31 -13.25 0.32 -6.40
CA LYS A 31 -12.29 -0.78 -6.51
C LYS A 31 -11.12 -0.34 -7.37
N VAL A 32 -9.92 -0.44 -6.81
CA VAL A 32 -8.67 -0.17 -7.53
C VAL A 32 -8.06 -1.50 -7.93
N PHE A 33 -7.83 -1.69 -9.23
CA PHE A 33 -7.07 -2.82 -9.74
C PHE A 33 -5.75 -2.31 -10.27
N LEU A 34 -4.68 -2.59 -9.52
CA LEU A 34 -3.32 -2.41 -9.99
C LEU A 34 -2.95 -3.67 -10.80
N PRO A 35 -2.37 -3.53 -12.01
CA PRO A 35 -2.08 -4.67 -12.87
C PRO A 35 -1.08 -5.63 -12.19
N PRO A 36 -1.41 -6.93 -12.01
CA PRO A 36 -0.52 -7.87 -11.33
C PRO A 36 0.23 -8.75 -12.35
N HIS A 37 1.16 -8.24 -13.17
CA HIS A 37 1.99 -9.12 -14.02
C HIS A 37 3.40 -8.58 -14.31
N VAL A 38 4.39 -9.36 -13.85
CA VAL A 38 5.78 -9.51 -14.34
C VAL A 38 6.75 -8.34 -14.10
N ARG A 39 7.50 -8.44 -12.99
CA ARG A 39 8.85 -7.86 -12.72
C ARG A 39 9.08 -6.36 -12.92
N ARG A 40 8.07 -5.60 -13.32
CA ARG A 40 8.12 -4.16 -13.43
C ARG A 40 6.97 -3.64 -12.61
N PHE A 41 7.31 -2.98 -11.50
CA PHE A 41 6.42 -1.97 -10.94
C PHE A 41 6.03 -1.00 -12.07
N ASN A 42 4.94 -0.26 -11.86
CA ASN A 42 4.11 0.55 -12.77
C ASN A 42 4.82 1.56 -13.74
N ASP A 43 6.07 1.34 -14.11
CA ASP A 43 6.88 2.19 -14.97
C ASP A 43 6.73 1.80 -16.45
N ASN A 44 5.99 0.73 -16.76
CA ASN A 44 5.63 0.46 -18.15
C ASN A 44 4.46 1.34 -18.56
N THR A 45 4.75 2.49 -19.16
CA THR A 45 3.76 3.45 -19.67
C THR A 45 2.80 2.85 -20.72
N ALA A 46 3.12 1.68 -21.28
CA ALA A 46 2.25 0.95 -22.20
C ALA A 46 1.13 0.16 -21.50
N MET A 47 1.16 0.00 -20.17
CA MET A 47 0.15 -0.74 -19.42
C MET A 47 -0.64 0.19 -18.49
N SER A 48 -1.96 0.24 -18.68
CA SER A 48 -2.87 0.97 -17.79
C SER A 48 -3.55 0.02 -16.80
N GLY A 49 -3.59 0.42 -15.53
CA GLY A 49 -4.50 -0.18 -14.54
C GLY A 49 -5.97 0.21 -14.79
N SER A 50 -6.88 -0.27 -13.94
CA SER A 50 -8.29 0.11 -14.01
C SER A 50 -8.84 0.52 -12.66
N LEU A 51 -9.67 1.56 -12.68
CA LEU A 51 -10.53 1.96 -11.57
C LEU A 51 -11.97 1.63 -11.95
N VAL A 52 -12.61 0.80 -11.14
CA VAL A 52 -14.04 0.54 -11.23
C VAL A 52 -14.76 1.28 -10.11
N LEU A 53 -15.65 2.20 -10.47
CA LEU A 53 -16.51 2.91 -9.54
C LEU A 53 -17.90 2.26 -9.53
N GLY A 54 -18.34 1.83 -8.34
CA GLY A 54 -19.62 1.14 -8.17
C GLY A 54 -19.54 -0.36 -8.46
N GLY A 55 -20.67 -1.04 -8.24
CA GLY A 55 -20.79 -2.51 -8.31
C GLY A 55 -20.82 -3.17 -6.94
N THR A 56 -21.67 -4.19 -6.79
CA THR A 56 -21.84 -4.96 -5.55
C THR A 56 -20.99 -6.23 -5.51
N GLU A 57 -20.53 -6.70 -6.67
CA GLU A 57 -19.89 -8.01 -6.80
C GLU A 57 -18.38 -7.89 -6.62
N GLY A 58 -17.88 -8.53 -5.55
CA GLY A 58 -16.47 -8.91 -5.40
C GLY A 58 -15.95 -9.71 -6.59
N GLY A 59 -14.66 -9.61 -6.88
CA GLY A 59 -14.03 -10.67 -7.67
C GLY A 59 -14.04 -11.97 -6.86
N GLU A 60 -14.08 -13.11 -7.54
CA GLU A 60 -13.87 -14.41 -6.90
C GLU A 60 -12.52 -14.42 -6.13
N GLY A 61 -12.51 -14.98 -4.92
CA GLY A 61 -11.32 -15.01 -4.06
C GLY A 61 -11.02 -13.72 -3.28
N MET A 62 -11.85 -12.67 -3.37
CA MET A 62 -11.64 -11.43 -2.61
C MET A 62 -11.95 -11.62 -1.12
N GLN A 63 -10.97 -11.32 -0.27
CA GLN A 63 -11.17 -11.19 1.18
C GLN A 63 -11.44 -9.72 1.54
N TYR A 64 -12.24 -9.52 2.58
CA TYR A 64 -12.64 -8.18 3.02
C TYR A 64 -12.25 -7.97 4.47
N VAL A 65 -11.83 -6.76 4.78
CA VAL A 65 -11.56 -6.27 6.13
C VAL A 65 -12.38 -4.99 6.35
N PRO A 66 -13.04 -4.83 7.51
CA PRO A 66 -13.73 -3.58 7.82
C PRO A 66 -12.75 -2.41 7.84
N LEU A 67 -13.16 -1.29 7.24
CA LEU A 67 -12.43 -0.03 7.40
C LEU A 67 -12.68 0.52 8.79
N VAL A 68 -11.63 1.03 9.44
CA VAL A 68 -11.74 1.74 10.72
C VAL A 68 -11.78 3.25 10.50
N LYS A 69 -12.34 3.98 11.46
CA LYS A 69 -12.27 5.45 11.47
C LYS A 69 -10.93 5.89 12.05
N SER A 70 -10.51 7.11 11.78
CA SER A 70 -9.30 7.66 12.41
C SER A 70 -9.52 7.92 13.90
N ALA A 71 -8.53 7.59 14.74
CA ALA A 71 -8.43 7.95 16.17
C ALA A 71 -8.68 9.43 16.44
N THR A 72 -8.28 10.27 15.48
CA THR A 72 -8.27 11.72 15.63
C THR A 72 -9.68 12.32 15.60
N GLY A 73 -10.66 11.52 15.15
CA GLY A 73 -11.98 12.00 14.77
C GLY A 73 -11.91 13.16 13.78
N ASP A 74 -12.99 13.94 13.75
CA ASP A 74 -13.17 15.07 12.82
C ASP A 74 -12.18 16.23 13.04
N LYS A 75 -11.29 16.14 14.04
CA LYS A 75 -10.36 17.22 14.42
C LYS A 75 -9.22 17.41 13.44
N LEU A 76 -8.92 16.41 12.62
CA LEU A 76 -7.84 16.46 11.64
C LEU A 76 -8.35 15.88 10.33
N SER A 77 -7.89 16.40 9.19
CA SER A 77 -8.27 15.94 7.83
C SER A 77 -7.88 14.49 7.50
N TYR A 78 -7.50 13.72 8.52
CA TYR A 78 -7.13 12.32 8.43
C TYR A 78 -8.33 11.39 8.21
N ASP A 79 -9.56 11.78 8.56
CA ASP A 79 -10.78 10.98 8.31
C ASP A 79 -11.05 10.65 6.83
N MET A 80 -10.32 11.33 5.96
CA MET A 80 -10.32 11.06 4.55
C MET A 80 -9.76 9.65 4.28
N TYR A 81 -8.64 9.25 4.88
CA TYR A 81 -7.89 8.04 4.53
C TYR A 81 -8.65 6.71 4.77
N TYR A 82 -8.20 5.66 4.07
CA TYR A 82 -8.74 4.31 4.20
C TYR A 82 -7.93 3.52 5.24
N TYR A 83 -8.35 3.57 6.50
CA TYR A 83 -7.67 2.88 7.59
C TYR A 83 -8.07 1.43 7.76
N LEU A 84 -7.10 0.60 8.10
CA LEU A 84 -7.22 -0.80 8.47
C LEU A 84 -6.63 -1.05 9.86
N ALA A 85 -7.31 -1.86 10.66
CA ALA A 85 -6.77 -2.36 11.92
C ALA A 85 -5.80 -3.53 11.66
N LEU A 86 -4.51 -3.22 11.49
CA LEU A 86 -3.46 -4.23 11.36
C LEU A 86 -3.25 -4.93 12.70
N ARG A 87 -3.09 -6.27 12.70
CA ARG A 87 -2.91 -7.07 13.93
C ARG A 87 -1.50 -7.62 14.10
N GLY A 88 -0.70 -7.62 13.03
CA GLY A 88 0.58 -8.31 12.98
C GLY A 88 1.24 -8.15 11.62
N VAL A 89 2.55 -8.36 11.59
CA VAL A 89 3.34 -8.44 10.35
C VAL A 89 4.12 -9.74 10.37
N THR A 90 4.12 -10.45 9.25
CA THR A 90 4.94 -11.64 9.04
C THR A 90 5.92 -11.40 7.90
N VAL A 91 7.13 -11.96 8.00
CA VAL A 91 8.13 -11.94 6.94
C VAL A 91 8.59 -13.38 6.69
N GLY A 92 8.33 -13.88 5.48
CA GLY A 92 8.40 -15.32 5.21
C GLY A 92 7.38 -16.07 6.08
N GLU A 93 7.84 -17.07 6.82
CA GLU A 93 7.00 -17.88 7.71
C GLU A 93 7.03 -17.41 9.18
N LYS A 94 7.71 -16.30 9.49
CA LYS A 94 7.91 -15.83 10.86
C LYS A 94 7.16 -14.53 11.13
N ALA A 95 6.44 -14.50 12.25
CA ALA A 95 5.90 -13.26 12.79
C ALA A 95 7.03 -12.33 13.26
N VAL A 96 6.92 -11.05 12.94
CA VAL A 96 7.83 -10.01 13.43
C VAL A 96 7.35 -9.59 14.81
N TRP A 97 8.24 -9.65 15.80
CA TRP A 97 7.92 -9.18 17.14
C TRP A 97 7.80 -7.66 17.15
N LEU A 98 6.58 -7.17 17.36
CA LEU A 98 6.26 -5.75 17.40
C LEU A 98 5.51 -5.47 18.70
N SER A 99 5.78 -4.29 19.28
CA SER A 99 5.01 -3.84 20.44
C SER A 99 3.53 -3.76 20.07
N VAL A 100 2.63 -4.13 20.99
CA VAL A 100 1.17 -3.97 20.80
C VAL A 100 0.84 -2.52 20.39
N ARG A 101 1.63 -1.55 20.87
CA ARG A 101 1.52 -0.13 20.51
C ARG A 101 1.68 0.16 19.01
N ALA A 102 2.32 -0.72 18.25
CA ALA A 102 2.43 -0.61 16.80
C ALA A 102 1.10 -0.83 16.07
N PHE A 103 0.13 -1.48 16.73
CA PHE A 103 -1.16 -1.87 16.15
C PHE A 103 -2.34 -1.13 16.80
N THR A 104 -2.12 -0.56 17.97
CA THR A 104 -3.16 0.16 18.71
C THR A 104 -3.06 1.65 18.48
N ALA A 105 -4.22 2.29 18.48
CA ALA A 105 -4.36 3.73 18.59
C ALA A 105 -3.45 4.34 19.65
N ASN A 106 -2.72 5.39 19.27
CA ASN A 106 -2.12 6.31 20.22
C ASN A 106 -2.69 7.71 20.00
N ALA A 107 -2.55 8.58 21.01
CA ALA A 107 -3.09 9.94 20.97
C ALA A 107 -2.55 10.80 19.81
N ALA A 108 -1.48 10.36 19.13
CA ALA A 108 -0.92 11.02 17.95
C ALA A 108 -1.65 10.67 16.64
N GLY A 109 -2.73 9.88 16.69
CA GLY A 109 -3.48 9.49 15.50
C GLY A 109 -2.81 8.40 14.66
N SER A 110 -1.80 7.72 15.21
CA SER A 110 -1.08 6.64 14.55
C SER A 110 -1.86 5.32 14.60
N GLU A 111 -3.15 5.37 14.22
CA GLU A 111 -3.99 4.18 14.16
C GLU A 111 -3.77 3.39 12.88
N GLY A 112 -3.38 2.13 13.04
CA GLY A 112 -3.50 1.12 12.00
C GLY A 112 -2.63 1.35 10.78
N ALA A 113 -3.11 0.88 9.64
CA ALA A 113 -2.46 0.99 8.34
C ALA A 113 -3.38 1.74 7.37
N VAL A 114 -2.82 2.68 6.62
CA VAL A 114 -3.53 3.38 5.54
C VAL A 114 -3.27 2.66 4.23
N VAL A 115 -4.33 2.42 3.45
CA VAL A 115 -4.21 2.01 2.06
C VAL A 115 -4.22 3.25 1.18
N ASP A 116 -3.08 3.59 0.58
CA ASP A 116 -2.92 4.76 -0.28
C ASP A 116 -2.35 4.38 -1.65
N SER A 117 -3.12 4.64 -2.71
CA SER A 117 -2.64 4.47 -4.08
C SER A 117 -1.76 5.64 -4.56
N GLY A 118 -1.63 6.71 -3.78
CA GLY A 118 -0.82 7.88 -4.06
C GLY A 118 0.67 7.71 -3.72
N THR A 119 1.03 6.66 -2.99
CA THR A 119 2.42 6.35 -2.61
C THR A 119 2.91 5.04 -3.23
N THR A 120 4.13 5.04 -3.77
CA THR A 120 4.75 3.83 -4.37
C THR A 120 5.30 2.87 -3.33
N PHE A 121 5.83 3.39 -2.22
CA PHE A 121 6.42 2.59 -1.13
C PHE A 121 5.51 2.58 0.10
N THR A 122 5.57 1.49 0.85
CA THR A 122 4.96 1.42 2.18
C THR A 122 5.84 2.19 3.16
N TYR A 123 5.26 3.20 3.80
CA TYR A 123 5.89 3.90 4.92
C TYR A 123 5.50 3.23 6.23
N LEU A 124 6.47 3.08 7.12
CA LEU A 124 6.29 2.48 8.43
C LEU A 124 6.92 3.42 9.47
N ASP A 125 6.27 3.54 10.63
CA ASP A 125 6.88 4.20 11.78
C ASP A 125 8.24 3.55 12.10
N PRO A 126 9.29 4.29 12.46
CA PRO A 126 10.61 3.72 12.73
C PRO A 126 10.62 2.53 13.69
N THR A 127 9.73 2.52 14.69
CA THR A 127 9.62 1.44 15.68
C THR A 127 9.03 0.15 15.09
N VAL A 128 8.33 0.24 13.95
CA VAL A 128 7.78 -0.88 13.18
C VAL A 128 8.70 -1.24 12.03
N PHE A 129 9.22 -0.22 11.35
CA PHE A 129 10.07 -0.35 10.19
C PHE A 129 11.33 -1.13 10.48
N GLN A 130 12.04 -0.80 11.57
CA GLN A 130 13.34 -1.41 11.86
C GLN A 130 13.21 -2.95 12.10
N PRO A 131 12.31 -3.45 12.97
CA PRO A 131 12.10 -4.89 13.12
C PRO A 131 11.66 -5.61 11.84
N VAL A 132 10.81 -4.97 11.02
CA VAL A 132 10.36 -5.54 9.74
C VAL A 132 11.50 -5.58 8.75
N ALA A 133 12.29 -4.52 8.63
CA ALA A 133 13.46 -4.45 7.77
C ALA A 133 14.47 -5.54 8.15
N ASP A 134 14.79 -5.70 9.44
CA ASP A 134 15.71 -6.73 9.95
C ASP A 134 15.23 -8.15 9.65
N ALA A 135 13.92 -8.40 9.78
CA ALA A 135 13.31 -9.67 9.38
C ALA A 135 13.44 -9.90 7.86
N VAL A 136 13.23 -8.86 7.04
CA VAL A 136 13.43 -8.93 5.58
C VAL A 136 14.89 -9.23 5.24
N VAL A 137 15.86 -8.57 5.90
CA VAL A 137 17.30 -8.89 5.74
C VAL A 137 17.57 -10.35 6.06
N THR A 138 17.02 -10.86 7.15
CA THR A 138 17.26 -12.22 7.63
C THR A 138 16.72 -13.27 6.65
N VAL A 139 15.58 -13.00 6.00
CA VAL A 139 14.95 -13.94 5.06
C VAL A 139 15.56 -13.80 3.66
N VAL A 140 15.67 -12.58 3.13
CA VAL A 140 16.12 -12.31 1.76
C VAL A 140 17.65 -12.39 1.64
N GLY A 141 18.37 -11.97 2.69
CA GLY A 141 19.83 -12.02 2.78
C GLY A 141 20.44 -13.42 2.69
N ARG A 142 19.61 -14.48 2.82
CA ARG A 142 20.00 -15.87 2.57
C ARG A 142 20.33 -16.13 1.09
N ARG A 143 19.78 -15.34 0.18
CA ARG A 143 19.92 -15.51 -1.28
C ARG A 143 20.57 -14.33 -1.98
N TYR A 144 20.44 -13.12 -1.44
CA TYR A 144 20.88 -11.90 -2.10
C TYR A 144 21.73 -11.04 -1.18
N LYS A 145 22.78 -10.43 -1.72
CA LYS A 145 23.64 -9.50 -0.98
C LYS A 145 22.96 -8.14 -0.87
N ARG A 146 23.12 -7.49 0.29
CA ARG A 146 22.66 -6.11 0.53
C ARG A 146 23.50 -5.11 -0.28
N ALA A 147 22.85 -4.14 -0.92
CA ALA A 147 23.50 -3.06 -1.67
C ALA A 147 23.53 -1.78 -0.82
N LYS A 148 24.38 -1.75 0.22
CA LYS A 148 24.41 -0.66 1.21
C LYS A 148 24.69 0.71 0.59
N ASP A 149 25.56 0.80 -0.41
CA ASP A 149 25.87 2.07 -1.08
C ASP A 149 24.64 2.62 -1.82
N THR A 150 23.85 1.73 -2.44
CA THR A 150 22.59 2.10 -3.10
C THR A 150 21.53 2.55 -2.09
N GLU A 151 21.49 1.94 -0.91
CA GLU A 151 20.53 2.30 0.15
C GLU A 151 20.76 3.72 0.66
N VAL A 152 22.02 4.07 0.93
CA VAL A 152 22.40 5.43 1.34
C VAL A 152 22.04 6.44 0.25
N GLY A 153 22.35 6.12 -1.01
CA GLY A 153 22.07 7.03 -2.13
C GLY A 153 20.58 7.25 -2.40
N LEU A 154 19.73 6.24 -2.19
CA LEU A 154 18.28 6.33 -2.44
C LEU A 154 17.46 6.73 -1.20
N GLY A 155 18.03 6.65 0.00
CA GLY A 155 17.26 6.77 1.24
C GLY A 155 16.24 5.64 1.42
N LEU A 156 16.42 4.51 0.72
CA LEU A 156 15.54 3.35 0.74
C LEU A 156 16.30 2.14 1.27
N HIS A 157 15.73 1.44 2.24
CA HIS A 157 16.30 0.20 2.74
C HIS A 157 15.21 -0.79 3.19
N PRO A 158 15.43 -2.11 3.05
CA PRO A 158 16.63 -2.77 2.50
C PRO A 158 16.65 -2.86 0.96
N TYR A 159 17.83 -2.80 0.35
CA TYR A 159 18.04 -3.02 -1.09
C TYR A 159 18.93 -4.23 -1.32
N PHE A 160 18.60 -5.07 -2.32
CA PHE A 160 19.29 -6.33 -2.58
C PHE A 160 19.74 -6.43 -4.04
N VAL A 161 20.95 -6.95 -4.23
CA VAL A 161 21.48 -7.23 -5.58
C VAL A 161 20.86 -8.52 -6.09
N LEU A 162 20.08 -8.41 -7.17
CA LEU A 162 19.59 -9.59 -7.89
C LEU A 162 20.74 -10.17 -8.73
N PRO A 163 20.83 -11.51 -8.86
CA PRO A 163 21.74 -12.13 -9.80
C PRO A 163 21.39 -11.63 -11.19
N GLN A 164 22.42 -11.28 -11.97
CA GLN A 164 22.23 -11.03 -13.38
C GLN A 164 21.70 -12.32 -14.00
N VAL A 165 20.41 -12.33 -14.34
CA VAL A 165 19.87 -13.37 -15.22
C VAL A 165 20.51 -13.07 -16.57
N ALA A 166 21.38 -13.96 -17.05
CA ALA A 166 21.80 -13.95 -18.44
C ALA A 166 20.52 -13.91 -19.29
N ARG A 167 20.33 -12.80 -20.00
CA ARG A 167 19.26 -12.69 -21.01
C ARG A 167 19.63 -13.51 -22.23
#